data_AF-A0A2A4ZWP1-F1
#
_entry.id   AF-A0A2A4ZWP1-F1
#
_cell.length_a   1.000
_cell.length_b   1.000
_cell.length_c   1.000
_cell.angle_alpha   90.00
_cell.angle_beta   90.00
_cell.angle_gamma   90.00
#
_symmetry.space_group_name_H-M   'P 1'
#
loop_
_entity.id
_entity.type
_entity.pdbx_description
1 polymer ?
#
loop_
_entity_poly.entity_id
_entity_poly.type
_entity_poly.pdbx_seq_one_letter_code
_entity_poly.pdbx_strand_id
1 'polypeptide(L)'
;MKLTLLICAFSMAFCPLLEAQAPSPEEWLERPPGTDFELADWSTIGGWFDRISEKLDTATTLQVGTSTLGRPFRICVISSAENLNRLARIQALSRAIA
;
A
#
# COMPACT_ATOMS: atom_id res chain seq x y z
N MET A 1 19.77 -42.47 -0.77
CA MET A 1 20.21 -41.41 -1.72
C MET A 1 19.08 -40.91 -2.63
N LYS A 2 18.31 -41.79 -3.31
CA LYS A 2 17.15 -41.37 -4.13
C LYS A 2 15.99 -40.77 -3.32
N LEU A 3 15.71 -41.29 -2.12
CA LEU A 3 14.65 -40.79 -1.23
C LEU A 3 14.98 -39.42 -0.61
N THR A 4 16.26 -39.17 -0.30
CA THR A 4 16.75 -37.90 0.23
C THR A 4 16.64 -36.76 -0.80
N LEU A 5 16.89 -37.06 -2.09
CA LEU A 5 16.70 -36.09 -3.19
C LEU A 5 15.22 -35.71 -3.39
N LEU A 6 14.29 -36.65 -3.19
CA LEU A 6 12.85 -36.40 -3.32
C LEU A 6 12.30 -35.50 -2.19
N ILE A 7 12.83 -35.60 -0.97
CA ILE A 7 12.40 -34.78 0.17
C ILE A 7 12.88 -33.32 0.00
N CYS A 8 14.09 -33.08 -0.52
CA CYS A 8 14.56 -31.73 -0.84
C CYS A 8 13.77 -31.09 -1.98
N ALA A 9 13.34 -31.86 -2.99
CA ALA A 9 12.50 -31.35 -4.08
C ALA A 9 11.09 -30.96 -3.60
N PHE A 10 10.53 -31.68 -2.62
CA PHE A 10 9.23 -31.34 -2.02
C PHE A 10 9.29 -30.11 -1.11
N SER A 11 10.43 -29.90 -0.42
CA SER A 11 10.66 -28.70 0.42
C SER A 11 10.76 -27.40 -0.38
N MET A 12 11.11 -27.43 -1.66
CA MET A 12 11.25 -26.23 -2.49
C MET A 12 9.91 -25.73 -3.05
N ALA A 13 8.89 -26.60 -3.09
CA ALA A 13 7.56 -26.27 -3.59
C ALA A 13 6.68 -25.51 -2.56
N PHE A 14 7.12 -25.44 -1.30
CA PHE A 14 6.39 -24.80 -0.20
C PHE A 14 7.14 -23.56 0.29
N CYS A 15 7.48 -22.65 -0.62
CA CYS A 15 7.90 -21.31 -0.23
C CYS A 15 6.62 -20.49 0.02
N PRO A 16 6.31 -20.10 1.28
CA PRO A 16 5.19 -19.20 1.50
C PRO A 16 5.47 -17.91 0.73
N LEU A 17 4.51 -17.48 -0.09
CA LEU A 17 4.50 -16.14 -0.66
C LEU A 17 4.53 -15.16 0.51
N LEU A 18 5.70 -14.56 0.76
CA LEU A 18 5.81 -13.48 1.72
C LEU A 18 5.07 -12.29 1.10
N GLU A 19 3.85 -12.03 1.56
CA GLU A 19 3.11 -10.84 1.16
C GLU A 19 3.98 -9.62 1.47
N ALA A 20 4.16 -8.75 0.47
CA ALA A 20 4.86 -7.51 0.67
C ALA A 20 4.13 -6.72 1.76
N GLN A 21 4.83 -6.38 2.84
CA GLN A 21 4.29 -5.55 3.92
C GLN A 21 4.76 -4.11 3.73
N ALA A 22 3.82 -3.18 3.83
CA ALA A 22 4.13 -1.77 3.99
C ALA A 22 4.52 -1.50 5.45
N PRO A 23 5.37 -0.49 5.72
CA PRO A 23 5.66 -0.10 7.09
C PRO A 23 4.37 0.33 7.79
N SER A 24 4.20 -0.08 9.05
CA SER A 24 3.14 0.44 9.90
C SER A 24 3.33 1.95 10.14
N PRO A 25 2.26 2.67 10.54
CA PRO A 25 2.39 4.08 10.90
C PRO A 25 3.44 4.32 11.98
N GLU A 26 3.53 3.46 12.99
CA GLU A 26 4.47 3.60 14.10
C GLU A 26 5.92 3.38 13.65
N GLU A 27 6.18 2.37 12.81
CA GLU A 27 7.51 2.14 12.23
C GLU A 27 7.95 3.30 11.32
N TRP A 28 7.01 3.91 10.57
CA TRP A 28 7.32 5.05 9.71
C TRP A 28 7.55 6.34 10.49
N LEU A 29 6.75 6.58 11.53
CA LEU A 29 6.85 7.78 12.36
C LEU A 29 7.92 7.66 13.45
N GLU A 30 8.45 6.46 13.69
CA GLU A 30 9.36 6.10 14.79
C GLU A 30 8.78 6.42 16.19
N ARG A 31 7.45 6.48 16.26
CA ARG A 31 6.66 6.81 17.46
C ARG A 31 5.18 6.50 17.22
N PRO A 32 4.37 6.34 18.28
CA PRO A 32 2.94 6.14 18.12
C PRO A 32 2.25 7.30 17.37
N PRO A 33 1.29 7.02 16.47
CA PRO A 33 0.44 8.06 15.91
C PRO A 33 -0.34 8.77 17.01
N GLY A 34 -0.32 10.10 17.00
CA GLY A 34 -1.03 10.92 17.99
C GLY A 34 -0.26 11.15 19.29
N THR A 35 1.05 10.86 19.34
CA THR A 35 1.89 11.29 20.46
C THR A 35 1.80 12.80 20.67
N ASP A 36 1.61 13.19 21.94
CA ASP A 36 1.45 14.57 22.36
C ASP A 36 2.60 15.45 21.88
N PHE A 37 2.27 16.64 21.38
CA PHE A 37 3.21 17.64 20.86
C PHE A 37 4.04 17.20 19.65
N GLU A 38 3.72 16.07 19.02
CA GLU A 38 4.48 15.55 17.90
C GLU A 38 3.56 15.31 16.68
N LEU A 39 3.28 16.35 15.90
CA LEU A 39 2.53 16.23 14.65
C LEU A 39 3.46 15.90 13.49
N ALA A 40 3.11 14.86 12.71
CA ALA A 40 3.81 14.56 11.49
C ALA A 40 3.53 15.63 10.42
N ASP A 41 4.58 16.06 9.71
CA ASP A 41 4.42 17.04 8.65
C ASP A 41 3.81 16.43 7.36
N TRP A 42 3.49 17.31 6.42
CA TRP A 42 2.85 16.97 5.16
C TRP A 42 3.65 15.97 4.30
N SER A 43 4.97 16.15 4.22
CA SER A 43 5.85 15.26 3.47
C SER A 43 5.95 13.91 4.15
N THR A 44 6.02 13.87 5.48
CA THR A 44 6.12 12.65 6.26
C THR A 44 4.88 11.77 6.07
N ILE A 45 3.67 12.32 6.24
CA ILE A 45 2.43 11.55 6.03
C ILE A 45 2.22 11.20 4.56
N GLY A 46 2.50 12.13 3.64
CA GLY A 46 2.39 11.88 2.20
C GLY A 46 3.31 10.75 1.75
N GLY A 47 4.56 10.75 2.23
CA GLY A 47 5.56 9.73 1.91
C GLY A 47 5.17 8.33 2.41
N TRP A 48 4.48 8.24 3.55
CA TRP A 48 3.96 6.95 4.02
C TRP A 48 2.94 6.35 3.05
N PHE A 49 1.99 7.14 2.55
CA PHE A 49 1.02 6.67 1.55
C PHE A 49 1.65 6.37 0.18
N ASP A 50 2.66 7.15 -0.22
CA ASP A 50 3.44 6.85 -1.42
C ASP A 50 4.12 5.47 -1.25
N ARG A 51 4.73 5.21 -0.07
CA ARG A 51 5.36 3.93 0.25
C ARG A 51 4.40 2.75 0.30
N ILE A 52 3.19 2.93 0.82
CA ILE A 52 2.15 1.89 0.81
C ILE A 52 1.84 1.50 -0.64
N SER A 53 1.60 2.48 -1.51
CA SER A 53 1.28 2.24 -2.92
C SER A 53 2.44 1.60 -3.70
N GLU A 54 3.70 1.80 -3.29
CA GLU A 54 4.86 1.11 -3.89
C GLU A 54 4.95 -0.36 -3.49
N LYS A 55 4.40 -0.73 -2.32
CA LYS A 55 4.58 -2.06 -1.72
C LYS A 55 3.36 -2.95 -1.83
N LEU A 56 2.16 -2.39 -1.83
CA LEU A 56 0.91 -3.13 -1.82
C LEU A 56 0.18 -2.96 -3.16
N ASP A 57 -0.26 -4.08 -3.74
CA ASP A 57 -1.16 -4.11 -4.90
C ASP A 57 -2.61 -3.72 -4.55
N THR A 58 -2.91 -3.60 -3.26
CA THR A 58 -4.20 -3.19 -2.68
C THR A 58 -4.29 -1.68 -2.39
N ALA A 59 -3.27 -0.90 -2.80
CA ALA A 59 -3.27 0.55 -2.67
C ALA A 59 -2.73 1.23 -3.92
N THR A 60 -3.31 2.38 -4.27
CA THR A 60 -2.74 3.26 -5.29
C THR A 60 -2.81 4.71 -4.84
N THR A 61 -1.68 5.42 -4.89
CA THR A 61 -1.60 6.83 -4.53
C THR A 61 -1.53 7.69 -5.80
N LEU A 62 -2.44 8.66 -5.90
CA LEU A 62 -2.57 9.57 -7.04
C LEU A 62 -2.33 11.00 -6.57
N GLN A 63 -1.45 11.73 -7.25
CA GLN A 63 -1.37 13.18 -7.09
C GLN A 63 -2.45 13.86 -7.93
N VAL A 64 -3.40 14.53 -7.27
CA VAL A 64 -4.53 15.20 -7.91
C VAL A 64 -4.33 16.71 -8.07
N GLY A 65 -3.21 17.23 -7.59
CA GLY A 65 -2.83 18.63 -7.76
C GLY A 65 -1.76 19.09 -6.79
N THR A 66 -1.75 20.39 -6.53
CA THR A 66 -0.87 21.05 -5.56
C THR A 66 -1.68 21.94 -4.64
N SER A 67 -1.30 22.02 -3.37
CA SER A 67 -1.88 22.95 -2.41
C SER A 67 -1.52 24.40 -2.74
N THR A 68 -2.14 25.35 -2.04
CA THR A 68 -1.83 26.79 -2.15
C THR A 68 -0.37 27.12 -1.80
N LEU A 69 0.30 26.26 -1.03
CA LEU A 69 1.72 26.36 -0.68
C LEU A 69 2.61 25.47 -1.55
N GLY A 70 2.11 24.99 -2.70
CA GLY A 70 2.87 24.20 -3.66
C GLY A 70 3.17 22.75 -3.22
N ARG A 71 2.50 22.24 -2.19
CA ARG A 71 2.73 20.86 -1.71
C ARG A 71 1.87 19.87 -2.50
N PRO A 72 2.36 18.66 -2.83
CA PRO A 72 1.56 17.67 -3.57
C PRO A 72 0.28 17.30 -2.81
N PHE A 73 -0.87 17.41 -3.47
CA PHE A 73 -2.17 17.00 -2.94
C PHE A 73 -2.51 15.61 -3.49
N ARG A 74 -2.74 14.65 -2.59
CA ARG A 74 -2.78 13.23 -2.92
C ARG A 74 -4.11 12.59 -2.52
N ILE A 75 -4.49 11.53 -3.23
CA ILE A 75 -5.53 10.57 -2.84
C ILE A 75 -4.89 9.20 -2.80
N CYS A 76 -5.02 8.48 -1.68
CA CYS A 76 -4.70 7.06 -1.60
C CYS A 76 -6.00 6.27 -1.69
N VAL A 77 -6.13 5.43 -2.73
CA VAL A 77 -7.27 4.53 -2.91
C VAL A 77 -6.86 3.15 -2.42
N ILE A 78 -7.55 2.66 -1.39
CA ILE A 78 -7.31 1.33 -0.81
C ILE A 78 -8.50 0.43 -1.18
N SER A 79 -8.23 -0.69 -1.82
CA SER A 79 -9.24 -1.69 -2.20
C SER A 79 -8.59 -3.05 -2.50
N SER A 80 -9.37 -4.04 -2.90
CA SER A 80 -8.77 -5.27 -3.45
C SER A 80 -8.03 -4.96 -4.75
N ALA A 81 -6.97 -5.73 -5.05
CA ALA A 81 -6.24 -5.61 -6.31
C ALA A 81 -7.18 -5.75 -7.52
N GLU A 82 -8.17 -6.65 -7.46
CA GLU A 82 -9.21 -6.81 -8.50
C GLU A 82 -10.04 -5.54 -8.70
N ASN A 83 -10.38 -4.82 -7.63
CA ASN A 83 -11.13 -3.57 -7.72
C ASN A 83 -10.25 -2.44 -8.27
N LEU A 84 -8.99 -2.35 -7.84
CA LEU A 84 -8.07 -1.33 -8.35
C LEU A 84 -7.81 -1.52 -9.85
N ASN A 85 -7.65 -2.76 -10.32
CA ASN A 85 -7.55 -3.09 -11.74
C ASN A 85 -8.78 -2.69 -12.57
N ARG A 86 -9.94 -2.48 -11.93
CA ARG A 86 -11.20 -2.06 -12.57
C ARG A 86 -11.72 -0.73 -12.01
N LEU A 87 -10.86 0.08 -11.39
CA LEU A 87 -11.28 1.27 -10.64
C LEU A 87 -12.10 2.23 -11.50
N ALA A 88 -11.65 2.48 -12.73
CA ALA A 88 -12.36 3.34 -13.68
C ALA A 88 -13.78 2.84 -13.99
N ARG A 89 -13.96 1.52 -14.13
CA ARG A 89 -15.27 0.90 -14.38
C ARG A 89 -16.18 1.03 -13.16
N ILE A 90 -15.67 0.79 -11.96
CA ILE A 90 -16.41 0.92 -10.70
C ILE A 90 -16.89 2.37 -10.51
N GLN A 91 -16.00 3.35 -10.73
CA GLN A 91 -16.34 4.77 -10.67
C GLN A 91 -17.43 5.16 -11.70
N ALA A 92 -17.36 4.62 -12.92
CA ALA A 92 -18.39 4.86 -13.93
C ALA A 92 -19.76 4.28 -13.54
N LEU A 93 -19.79 3.09 -12.93
CA LEU A 93 -21.02 2.49 -12.41
C LEU A 93 -21.61 3.31 -11.27
N SER A 94 -20.78 3.76 -10.32
CA SER A 94 -21.22 4.61 -9.21
C SER A 94 -21.86 5.90 -9.69
N ARG A 95 -21.32 6.54 -10.74
CA ARG A 95 -21.91 7.74 -11.34
C ARG A 95 -23.25 7.50 -12.04
N ALA A 96 -23.50 6.29 -12.54
CA ALA A 96 -24.73 5.99 -13.26
C ALA A 96 -25.94 5.75 -12.35
N ILE A 97 -25.70 5.46 -11.06
CA ILE A 97 -26.74 5.16 -10.07
C ILE A 97 -26.89 6.25 -8.99
N ALA A 98 -26.03 7.27 -9.02
CA ALA A 98 -26.11 8.44 -8.15
C ALA A 98 -27.15 9.43 -8.68
#